data_AF-A0AA88CUH2-F1
#
_entry.id   AF-A0AA88CUH2-F1
#
_cell.length_a   1.000
_cell.length_b   1.000
_cell.length_c   1.000
_cell.angle_alpha   90.00
_cell.angle_beta   90.00
_cell.angle_gamma   90.00
#
_symmetry.space_group_name_H-M   'P 1'
#
loop_
_entity.id
_entity.type
_entity.pdbx_description
1 polymer ?
#
loop_
_entity_poly.entity_id
_entity_poly.type
_entity_poly.pdbx_seq_one_letter_code
_entity_poly.pdbx_strand_id
1 'polypeptide(L)'
;MKLEFTGLSGCHGHPLIIINVKNSSLEPTVVEVGKRSSPFAEFDKLFNDIQKLLEGNTFKAEDLSSFLPPPYSVEEIADAKKFFKQCLNMNFASVIQMDKGLELQNSLSIMLARDAFPDDLVDRTTKFLVEFDQSCEQYESAKQDISKAQEGEKAVGELKTSLKKLFSEFIPVRNQAEAVDREIARLEKQVTERKAKKERLGERLEDLAGRATTSKQALVSAEETMKLSAIKKEQAEKTVGDIERSWESFKVGCSQLL
;
A
#
# COMPACT_ATOMS: atom_id res chain seq x y z
N MET A 1 -6.73 5.39 31.37
CA MET A 1 -6.29 4.43 32.40
C MET A 1 -5.87 5.24 33.61
N LYS A 2 -6.68 5.28 34.68
CA LYS A 2 -6.35 6.01 35.91
C LYS A 2 -6.16 4.97 37.01
N LEU A 3 -4.96 4.95 37.59
CA LEU A 3 -4.62 4.13 38.75
C LEU A 3 -4.61 5.06 39.97
N GLU A 4 -5.56 4.87 40.89
CA GLU A 4 -5.56 5.56 42.17
C GLU A 4 -5.00 4.61 43.23
N PHE A 5 -3.97 5.08 43.95
CA PHE A 5 -3.35 4.37 45.06
C PHE A 5 -3.74 5.07 46.36
N THR A 6 -4.59 4.44 47.15
CA THR A 6 -4.84 4.86 48.55
C THR A 6 -3.96 4.05 49.47
N GLY A 7 -2.97 4.71 50.07
CA GLY A 7 -2.06 4.12 51.05
C GLY A 7 -2.71 4.00 52.43
N LEU A 8 -2.61 2.82 53.04
CA LEU A 8 -2.79 2.62 54.47
C LEU A 8 -1.48 2.08 55.04
N SER A 9 -0.96 2.78 56.04
CA SER A 9 0.26 2.49 56.78
C SER A 9 -0.07 1.65 58.00
N GLY A 10 0.66 0.55 58.24
CA GLY A 10 0.70 -0.09 59.55
C GLY A 10 0.95 -1.60 59.53
N CYS A 11 2.16 -1.96 59.96
CA CYS A 11 2.58 -3.26 60.52
C CYS A 11 2.84 -4.43 59.55
N HIS A 12 3.98 -5.09 59.80
CA HIS A 12 4.58 -6.17 59.02
C HIS A 12 3.59 -7.29 58.68
N GLY A 13 3.26 -7.39 57.39
CA GLY A 13 2.63 -8.52 56.74
C GLY A 13 2.77 -8.32 55.23
N HIS A 14 3.14 -9.36 54.49
CA HIS A 14 3.27 -9.31 53.04
C HIS A 14 2.02 -8.68 52.39
N PRO A 15 2.17 -7.70 51.48
CA PRO A 15 1.02 -7.06 50.85
C PRO A 15 0.31 -8.06 49.92
N LEU A 16 -0.90 -8.46 50.32
CA LEU A 16 -1.86 -9.12 49.44
C LEU A 16 -2.39 -8.09 48.44
N ILE A 17 -1.95 -8.20 47.18
CA ILE A 17 -2.48 -7.41 46.08
C ILE A 17 -3.84 -8.00 45.70
N ILE A 18 -4.92 -7.38 46.15
CA ILE A 18 -6.28 -7.69 45.69
C ILE A 18 -6.51 -6.93 44.38
N ILE A 19 -6.38 -7.62 43.24
CA ILE A 19 -6.74 -7.08 41.93
C ILE A 19 -8.25 -7.26 41.76
N ASN A 20 -9.01 -6.20 42.00
CA ASN A 20 -10.45 -6.19 41.75
C ASN A 20 -10.69 -5.92 40.25
N VAL A 21 -10.89 -6.99 39.47
CA VAL A 21 -11.18 -6.89 38.04
C VAL A 21 -12.68 -6.61 37.85
N LYS A 22 -13.04 -5.33 37.67
CA LYS A 22 -14.36 -4.95 37.16
C LYS A 22 -14.48 -5.38 35.69
N ASN A 23 -15.14 -6.50 35.45
CA ASN A 23 -15.64 -6.86 34.12
C ASN A 23 -16.73 -5.86 33.72
N SER A 24 -16.35 -4.86 32.92
CA SER A 24 -17.32 -4.07 32.17
C SER A 24 -17.74 -4.86 30.96
N SER A 25 -18.99 -5.34 30.99
CA SER A 25 -19.71 -5.86 29.83
C SER A 25 -19.80 -4.74 28.79
N LEU A 26 -18.98 -4.83 27.74
CA LEU A 26 -19.13 -4.02 26.53
C LEU A 26 -20.01 -4.82 25.58
N GLU A 27 -21.21 -4.28 25.32
CA GLU A 27 -22.08 -4.72 24.24
C GLU A 27 -21.33 -4.71 22.89
N PRO A 28 -21.57 -5.70 22.02
CA PRO A 28 -20.97 -5.71 20.70
C PRO A 28 -21.65 -4.64 19.86
N THR A 29 -20.99 -3.49 19.71
CA THR A 29 -21.35 -2.51 18.68
C THR A 29 -21.16 -3.18 17.33
N VAL A 30 -22.27 -3.47 16.66
CA VAL A 30 -22.31 -3.91 15.26
C VAL A 30 -21.77 -2.75 14.43
N VAL A 31 -20.46 -2.79 14.15
CA VAL A 31 -19.83 -1.91 13.18
C VAL A 31 -20.29 -2.38 11.81
N GLU A 32 -21.21 -1.63 11.24
CA GLU A 32 -21.65 -1.75 9.86
C GLU A 32 -20.39 -1.75 8.98
N VAL A 33 -20.11 -2.88 8.34
CA VAL A 33 -19.02 -3.03 7.37
C VAL A 33 -19.44 -2.26 6.12
N GLY A 34 -19.32 -0.94 6.18
CA GLY A 34 -19.33 -0.09 5.01
C GLY A 34 -18.28 -0.65 4.05
N LYS A 35 -18.69 -0.92 2.80
CA LYS A 35 -17.82 -1.32 1.69
C LYS A 35 -16.59 -0.41 1.71
N ARG A 36 -15.52 -0.86 2.36
CA ARG A 36 -14.24 -0.16 2.31
C ARG A 36 -13.81 -0.31 0.86
N SER A 37 -13.84 0.80 0.13
CA SER A 37 -13.09 0.89 -1.13
C SER A 37 -11.73 0.25 -0.89
N SER A 38 -11.32 -0.60 -1.84
CA SER A 38 -9.97 -1.18 -1.82
C SER A 38 -8.99 -0.04 -1.49
N PRO A 39 -8.08 -0.22 -0.52
CA PRO A 39 -7.06 0.80 -0.22
C PRO A 39 -6.16 1.11 -1.42
N PHE A 40 -6.30 0.35 -2.52
CA PHE A 40 -5.59 0.53 -3.78
C PHE A 40 -6.37 1.26 -4.88
N ALA A 41 -7.64 1.62 -4.66
CA ALA A 41 -8.51 2.21 -5.70
C ALA A 41 -7.97 3.53 -6.26
N GLU A 42 -7.26 4.31 -5.44
CA GLU A 42 -6.61 5.55 -5.88
C GLU A 42 -5.42 5.29 -6.81
N PHE A 43 -4.66 4.21 -6.57
CA PHE A 43 -3.57 3.79 -7.45
C PHE A 43 -4.10 3.25 -8.79
N ASP A 44 -5.19 2.48 -8.76
CA ASP A 44 -5.83 1.95 -9.99
C ASP A 44 -6.28 3.07 -10.93
N LYS A 45 -6.81 4.17 -10.38
CA LYS A 45 -7.22 5.35 -11.15
C LYS A 45 -6.03 6.05 -11.80
N LEU A 46 -4.93 6.22 -11.06
CA LEU A 46 -3.71 6.87 -11.56
C LEU A 46 -3.14 6.15 -12.78
N PHE A 47 -3.09 4.81 -12.76
CA PHE A 47 -2.53 4.05 -13.88
C PHE A 47 -3.40 4.11 -15.15
N ASN A 48 -4.73 4.25 -15.00
CA ASN A 48 -5.64 4.44 -16.15
C ASN A 48 -5.47 5.80 -16.84
N ASP A 49 -5.19 6.86 -16.08
CA ASP A 49 -5.02 8.21 -16.65
C ASP A 49 -3.69 8.33 -17.40
N ILE A 50 -2.64 7.63 -16.96
CA ILE A 50 -1.36 7.57 -17.67
C ILE A 50 -1.50 6.90 -19.04
N GLN A 51 -2.41 5.94 -19.18
CA GLN A 51 -2.65 5.26 -20.45
C GLN A 51 -3.18 6.21 -21.53
N LYS A 52 -4.06 7.14 -21.16
CA LYS A 52 -4.71 8.08 -22.09
C LYS A 52 -3.77 9.15 -22.63
N LEU A 53 -2.76 9.53 -21.84
CA LEU A 53 -1.75 10.52 -22.23
C LEU A 53 -0.82 10.02 -23.34
N LEU A 54 -0.82 8.73 -23.63
CA LEU A 54 0.04 8.14 -24.66
C LEU A 54 -0.50 8.34 -26.09
N GLU A 55 -1.68 8.96 -26.28
CA GLU A 55 -2.49 8.76 -27.48
C GLU A 55 -2.67 9.94 -28.47
N GLY A 56 -2.01 11.12 -28.41
CA GLY A 56 -2.19 12.05 -29.57
C GLY A 56 -1.47 13.41 -29.70
N ASN A 57 -0.66 13.46 -30.77
CA ASN A 57 -0.23 14.45 -31.80
C ASN A 57 -0.63 15.96 -31.88
N THR A 58 0.26 16.66 -32.61
CA THR A 58 0.53 18.10 -32.85
C THR A 58 0.12 18.63 -34.25
N PHE A 59 0.12 19.96 -34.45
CA PHE A 59 0.02 20.65 -35.77
C PHE A 59 0.84 21.97 -35.86
N LYS A 60 1.04 22.46 -37.10
CA LYS A 60 2.10 23.38 -37.62
C LYS A 60 1.61 24.71 -38.24
N ALA A 61 2.52 25.69 -38.18
CA ALA A 61 3.06 26.67 -39.16
C ALA A 61 2.19 27.73 -39.91
N GLU A 62 2.74 28.96 -40.09
CA GLU A 62 3.18 29.62 -41.36
C GLU A 62 3.24 31.17 -41.25
N ASP A 63 3.91 31.80 -42.23
CA ASP A 63 4.63 33.10 -42.17
C ASP A 63 4.49 33.89 -43.51
N LEU A 64 4.84 35.19 -43.59
CA LEU A 64 4.78 36.02 -44.84
C LEU A 64 5.86 37.13 -44.99
N SER A 65 5.94 37.70 -46.22
CA SER A 65 7.14 38.12 -46.98
C SER A 65 7.45 39.65 -47.15
N SER A 66 8.47 39.96 -47.98
CA SER A 66 9.23 41.24 -48.13
C SER A 66 9.17 41.93 -49.54
N PHE A 67 10.02 42.96 -49.77
CA PHE A 67 10.14 43.85 -50.97
C PHE A 67 11.63 44.01 -51.42
N LEU A 68 11.89 44.42 -52.69
CA LEU A 68 13.26 44.59 -53.28
C LEU A 68 13.47 45.89 -54.13
N PRO A 69 14.74 46.34 -54.34
CA PRO A 69 15.19 47.43 -55.27
C PRO A 69 16.33 46.98 -56.28
N PRO A 70 17.30 47.81 -56.80
CA PRO A 70 17.62 48.10 -58.24
C PRO A 70 19.01 47.54 -58.82
N PRO A 71 19.49 47.84 -60.07
CA PRO A 71 20.31 46.92 -60.93
C PRO A 71 21.88 47.05 -60.99
N TYR A 72 22.57 46.01 -61.53
CA TYR A 72 24.02 45.63 -61.41
C TYR A 72 24.83 45.48 -62.74
N SER A 73 26.16 45.22 -62.76
CA SER A 73 27.11 45.16 -63.92
C SER A 73 27.43 43.73 -64.50
N VAL A 74 28.30 43.57 -65.53
CA VAL A 74 28.51 42.30 -66.30
C VAL A 74 29.42 41.28 -65.61
N GLU A 75 30.58 41.69 -65.09
CA GLU A 75 31.49 40.82 -64.33
C GLU A 75 30.80 40.28 -63.06
N GLU A 76 30.00 41.13 -62.40
CA GLU A 76 29.16 40.78 -61.26
C GLU A 76 28.22 39.61 -61.57
N ILE A 77 27.69 39.51 -62.81
CA ILE A 77 26.82 38.41 -63.23
C ILE A 77 27.57 37.08 -63.37
N ALA A 78 28.80 37.10 -63.88
CA ALA A 78 29.58 35.88 -64.08
C ALA A 78 30.01 35.26 -62.73
N ASP A 79 30.41 36.11 -61.78
CA ASP A 79 30.75 35.70 -60.43
C ASP A 79 29.52 35.22 -59.65
N ALA A 80 28.39 35.92 -59.78
CA ALA A 80 27.11 35.51 -59.23
C ALA A 80 26.69 34.10 -59.71
N LYS A 81 26.82 33.82 -61.02
CA LYS A 81 26.51 32.50 -61.59
C LYS A 81 27.40 31.39 -61.03
N LYS A 82 28.70 31.66 -60.88
CA LYS A 82 29.67 30.70 -60.35
C LYS A 82 29.37 30.38 -58.89
N PHE A 83 29.09 31.40 -58.08
CA PHE A 83 28.77 31.25 -56.66
C PHE A 83 27.42 30.55 -56.46
N PHE A 84 26.38 30.94 -57.21
CA PHE A 84 25.07 30.27 -57.18
C PHE A 84 25.20 28.77 -57.49
N LYS A 85 25.97 28.41 -58.52
CA LYS A 85 26.25 27.00 -58.85
C LYS A 85 26.96 26.26 -57.72
N GLN A 86 27.86 26.93 -56.99
CA GLN A 86 28.51 26.35 -55.82
C GLN A 86 27.50 26.08 -54.69
N CYS A 87 26.60 27.03 -54.41
CA CYS A 87 25.55 26.86 -53.41
C CYS A 87 24.54 25.76 -53.77
N LEU A 88 24.21 25.58 -55.05
CA LEU A 88 23.33 24.49 -55.50
C LEU A 88 23.90 23.09 -55.23
N ASN A 89 25.22 22.96 -55.12
CA ASN A 89 25.86 21.69 -54.75
C ASN A 89 25.94 21.47 -53.24
N MET A 90 25.46 22.42 -52.43
CA MET A 90 25.39 22.34 -50.98
C MET A 90 23.95 22.04 -50.55
N ASN A 91 23.79 21.41 -49.37
CA ASN A 91 22.48 21.40 -48.74
C ASN A 91 22.22 22.76 -48.06
N PHE A 92 20.95 23.11 -47.87
CA PHE A 92 20.54 24.40 -47.30
C PHE A 92 21.16 24.67 -45.92
N ALA A 93 21.30 23.62 -45.10
CA ALA A 93 21.96 23.70 -43.79
C ALA A 93 23.42 24.19 -43.91
N SER A 94 24.15 23.68 -44.90
CA SER A 94 25.54 24.07 -45.17
C SER A 94 25.64 25.49 -45.72
N VAL A 95 24.65 25.95 -46.48
CA VAL A 95 24.60 27.35 -46.94
C VAL A 95 24.44 28.31 -45.75
N ILE A 96 23.54 27.99 -44.81
CA ILE A 96 23.32 28.77 -43.59
C ILE A 96 24.55 28.72 -42.67
N GLN A 97 25.06 27.52 -42.36
CA GLN A 97 26.17 27.33 -41.42
C GLN A 97 27.50 27.94 -41.88
N MET A 98 27.72 28.04 -43.19
CA MET A 98 28.92 28.66 -43.75
C MET A 98 28.80 30.17 -43.93
N ASP A 99 27.71 30.78 -43.44
CA ASP A 99 27.41 32.21 -43.56
C ASP A 99 27.42 32.71 -45.02
N LYS A 100 26.96 31.85 -45.95
CA LYS A 100 26.92 32.13 -47.40
C LYS A 100 25.60 32.72 -47.87
N GLY A 101 24.71 33.01 -46.93
CA GLY A 101 23.34 33.45 -47.21
C GLY A 101 23.30 34.78 -47.96
N LEU A 102 24.09 35.75 -47.49
CA LEU A 102 24.16 37.07 -48.08
C LEU A 102 24.79 37.04 -49.49
N GLU A 103 25.86 36.27 -49.70
CA GLU A 103 26.46 36.11 -51.03
C GLU A 103 25.53 35.37 -52.00
N LEU A 104 24.70 34.44 -51.50
CA LEU A 104 23.69 33.75 -52.30
C LEU A 104 22.57 34.72 -52.71
N GLN A 105 22.05 35.50 -51.77
CA GLN A 105 21.05 36.55 -52.04
C GLN A 105 21.59 37.57 -53.05
N ASN A 106 22.81 38.08 -52.84
CA ASN A 106 23.45 39.02 -53.76
C ASN A 106 23.63 38.41 -55.16
N SER A 107 24.06 37.15 -55.24
CA SER A 107 24.19 36.45 -56.52
C SER A 107 22.85 36.32 -57.24
N LEU A 108 21.79 35.96 -56.51
CA LEU A 108 20.43 35.84 -57.05
C LEU A 108 19.87 37.20 -57.50
N SER A 109 20.06 38.27 -56.71
CA SER A 109 19.66 39.64 -57.04
C SER A 109 20.34 40.14 -58.33
N ILE A 110 21.66 39.91 -58.46
CA ILE A 110 22.43 40.29 -59.65
C ILE A 110 21.94 39.53 -60.89
N MET A 111 21.67 38.22 -60.75
CA MET A 111 21.18 37.39 -61.85
C MET A 111 19.74 37.75 -62.27
N LEU A 112 18.87 38.10 -61.32
CA LEU A 112 17.50 38.55 -61.57
C LEU A 112 17.47 39.92 -62.28
N ALA A 113 18.30 40.86 -61.86
CA ALA A 113 18.35 42.21 -62.45
C ALA A 113 18.84 42.25 -63.91
N ARG A 114 19.27 41.11 -64.45
CA ARG A 114 19.94 40.98 -65.75
C ARG A 114 19.31 39.94 -66.65
N ASP A 115 18.09 39.52 -66.34
CA ASP A 115 17.32 38.53 -67.09
C ASP A 115 18.13 37.24 -67.34
N ALA A 116 18.98 36.87 -66.38
CA ALA A 116 19.84 35.69 -66.50
C ALA A 116 19.09 34.38 -66.19
N PHE A 117 17.84 34.48 -65.74
CA PHE A 117 16.92 33.38 -65.54
C PHE A 117 15.91 33.31 -66.70
N PRO A 118 15.51 32.10 -67.12
CA PRO A 118 14.32 31.92 -67.96
C PRO A 118 13.08 32.56 -67.32
N ASP A 119 12.17 33.09 -68.13
CA ASP A 119 10.96 33.79 -67.68
C ASP A 119 10.14 32.99 -66.65
N ASP A 120 10.08 31.66 -66.79
CA ASP A 120 9.35 30.77 -65.88
C ASP A 120 9.98 30.62 -64.48
N LEU A 121 11.24 31.01 -64.31
CA LEU A 121 11.98 30.93 -63.05
C LEU A 121 12.14 32.29 -62.36
N VAL A 122 11.89 33.40 -63.05
CA VAL A 122 12.04 34.76 -62.52
C VAL A 122 11.16 34.98 -61.29
N ASP A 123 9.86 34.66 -61.38
CA ASP A 123 8.91 34.84 -60.27
C ASP A 123 9.28 33.99 -59.06
N ARG A 124 9.64 32.72 -59.30
CA ARG A 124 10.02 31.78 -58.23
C ARG A 124 11.29 32.23 -57.52
N THR A 125 12.27 32.71 -58.27
CA THR A 125 13.57 33.15 -57.73
C THR A 125 13.42 34.47 -56.98
N THR A 126 12.60 35.39 -57.50
CA THR A 126 12.27 36.66 -56.82
C THR A 126 11.57 36.39 -55.50
N LYS A 127 10.57 35.50 -55.50
CA LYS A 127 9.88 35.08 -54.26
C LYS A 127 10.83 34.44 -53.26
N PHE A 128 11.69 33.51 -53.70
CA PHE A 128 12.67 32.86 -52.84
C PHE A 128 13.64 33.86 -52.20
N LEU A 129 14.12 34.85 -52.98
CA LEU A 129 15.02 35.90 -52.49
C LEU A 129 14.36 36.75 -51.41
N VAL A 130 13.11 37.16 -51.67
CA VAL A 130 12.24 37.91 -50.75
C VAL A 130 12.01 37.15 -49.43
N GLU A 131 11.82 35.83 -49.50
CA GLU A 131 11.54 34.97 -48.34
C GLU A 131 12.80 34.35 -47.71
N PHE A 132 13.99 34.70 -48.19
CA PHE A 132 15.21 33.95 -47.85
C PHE A 132 15.59 34.07 -46.37
N ASP A 133 15.64 35.28 -45.82
CA ASP A 133 16.02 35.50 -44.41
C ASP A 133 15.03 34.81 -43.47
N GLN A 134 13.74 34.98 -43.76
CA GLN A 134 12.65 34.30 -43.06
C GLN A 134 12.78 32.77 -43.16
N SER A 135 13.13 32.24 -44.34
CA SER A 135 13.35 30.80 -44.54
C SER A 135 14.56 30.28 -43.74
N CYS A 136 15.61 31.09 -43.59
CA CYS A 136 16.77 30.76 -42.77
C CYS A 136 16.41 30.72 -41.27
N GLU A 137 15.68 31.73 -40.78
CA GLU A 137 15.19 31.77 -39.39
C GLU A 137 14.26 30.60 -39.08
N GLN A 138 13.30 30.32 -39.97
CA GLN A 138 12.40 29.18 -39.87
C GLN A 138 13.15 27.85 -39.88
N TYR A 139 14.19 27.72 -40.69
CA TYR A 139 15.00 26.51 -40.75
C TYR A 139 15.71 26.23 -39.43
N GLU A 140 16.38 27.23 -38.84
CA GLU A 140 17.06 27.05 -37.56
C GLU A 140 16.07 26.84 -36.41
N SER A 141 14.94 27.57 -36.40
CA SER A 141 13.86 27.33 -35.44
C SER A 141 13.32 25.90 -35.55
N ALA A 142 13.01 25.43 -36.77
CA ALA A 142 12.52 24.08 -37.01
C ALA A 142 13.53 23.01 -36.60
N LYS A 143 14.82 23.24 -36.84
CA LYS A 143 15.89 22.34 -36.41
C LYS A 143 16.02 22.27 -34.90
N GLN A 144 15.92 23.42 -34.21
CA GLN A 144 15.90 23.46 -32.76
C GLN A 144 14.66 22.73 -32.20
N ASP A 145 13.50 22.93 -32.80
CA ASP A 145 12.26 22.27 -32.39
C ASP A 145 12.31 20.75 -32.63
N ILE A 146 12.91 20.29 -33.73
CA ILE A 146 13.17 18.87 -33.97
C ILE A 146 14.09 18.31 -32.89
N SER A 147 15.18 19.01 -32.54
CA SER A 147 16.09 18.56 -31.48
C SER A 147 15.37 18.44 -30.12
N LYS A 148 14.61 19.47 -29.74
CA LYS A 148 13.80 19.46 -28.51
C LYS A 148 12.75 18.35 -28.52
N ALA A 149 12.08 18.12 -29.65
CA ALA A 149 11.10 17.06 -29.80
C ALA A 149 11.74 15.68 -29.64
N GLN A 150 12.92 15.45 -30.23
CA GLN A 150 13.68 14.20 -30.09
C GLN A 150 14.14 13.96 -28.65
N GLU A 151 14.61 15.00 -27.96
CA GLU A 151 14.95 14.93 -26.53
C GLU A 151 13.71 14.60 -25.69
N GLY A 152 12.57 15.23 -25.99
CA GLY A 152 11.28 14.95 -25.35
C GLY A 152 10.79 13.52 -25.59
N GLU A 153 10.87 13.02 -26.82
CA GLU A 153 10.53 11.64 -27.18
C GLU A 153 11.39 10.63 -26.42
N LYS A 154 12.70 10.89 -26.31
CA LYS A 154 13.62 10.07 -25.54
C LYS A 154 13.23 10.07 -24.05
N ALA A 155 13.01 11.24 -23.46
CA ALA A 155 12.59 11.36 -22.05
C ALA A 155 11.26 10.63 -21.80
N VAL A 156 10.28 10.76 -22.71
CA VAL A 156 9.02 10.02 -22.65
C VAL A 156 9.26 8.51 -22.74
N GLY A 157 10.16 8.05 -23.60
CA GLY A 157 10.55 6.63 -23.69
C GLY A 157 11.15 6.09 -22.39
N GLU A 158 12.05 6.86 -21.76
CA GLU A 158 12.66 6.53 -20.46
C GLU A 158 11.61 6.49 -19.34
N LEU A 159 10.69 7.46 -19.31
CA LEU A 159 9.58 7.49 -18.36
C LEU A 159 8.63 6.31 -18.54
N LYS A 160 8.24 5.98 -19.78
CA LYS A 160 7.40 4.78 -20.07
C LYS A 160 8.08 3.51 -19.59
N THR A 161 9.39 3.39 -19.80
CA THR A 161 10.17 2.22 -19.36
C THR A 161 10.22 2.13 -17.84
N SER A 162 10.49 3.25 -17.17
CA SER A 162 10.52 3.34 -15.70
C SER A 162 9.16 2.98 -15.09
N LEU A 163 8.07 3.46 -15.69
CA LEU A 163 6.72 3.15 -15.23
C LEU A 163 6.38 1.67 -15.40
N LYS A 164 6.74 1.05 -16.54
CA LYS A 164 6.56 -0.39 -16.74
C LYS A 164 7.30 -1.21 -15.68
N LYS A 165 8.52 -0.81 -15.34
CA LYS A 165 9.31 -1.44 -14.28
C LYS A 165 8.61 -1.31 -12.92
N LEU A 166 8.21 -0.09 -12.55
CA LEU A 166 7.46 0.13 -11.30
C LEU A 166 6.19 -0.72 -11.23
N PHE A 167 5.43 -0.80 -12.32
CA PHE A 167 4.22 -1.62 -12.36
C PHE A 167 4.53 -3.12 -12.17
N SER A 168 5.61 -3.61 -12.80
CA SER A 168 6.05 -5.00 -12.64
C SER A 168 6.49 -5.35 -11.21
N GLU A 169 7.00 -4.37 -10.46
CA GLU A 169 7.39 -4.51 -9.05
C GLU A 169 6.19 -4.35 -8.10
N PHE A 170 5.23 -3.49 -8.46
CA PHE A 170 4.05 -3.19 -7.64
C PHE A 170 3.12 -4.39 -7.48
N ILE A 171 2.80 -5.10 -8.56
CA ILE A 171 1.81 -6.20 -8.53
C ILE A 171 2.22 -7.33 -7.55
N PRO A 172 3.47 -7.82 -7.55
CA PRO A 172 3.91 -8.81 -6.56
C PRO A 172 3.80 -8.32 -5.12
N VAL A 173 4.22 -7.08 -4.84
CA VAL A 173 4.19 -6.50 -3.48
C VAL A 173 2.75 -6.35 -2.99
N ARG A 174 1.85 -5.86 -3.85
CA ARG A 174 0.41 -5.78 -3.55
C ARG A 174 -0.16 -7.17 -3.20
N ASN A 175 0.14 -8.18 -4.02
CA ASN A 175 -0.33 -9.54 -3.80
C ASN A 175 0.19 -10.14 -2.49
N GLN A 176 1.44 -9.82 -2.11
CA GLN A 176 2.01 -10.22 -0.82
C GLN A 176 1.30 -9.53 0.35
N ALA A 177 1.02 -8.23 0.24
CA ALA A 177 0.27 -7.50 1.27
C ALA A 177 -1.12 -8.13 1.48
N GLU A 178 -1.87 -8.40 0.39
CA GLU A 178 -3.17 -9.07 0.46
C GLU A 178 -3.09 -10.51 1.03
N ALA A 179 -1.97 -11.20 0.86
CA ALA A 179 -1.75 -12.52 1.47
C ALA A 179 -1.50 -12.40 2.98
N VAL A 180 -0.71 -11.41 3.41
CA VAL A 180 -0.47 -11.12 4.83
C VAL A 180 -1.75 -10.72 5.54
N ASP A 181 -2.58 -9.87 4.93
CA ASP A 181 -3.88 -9.46 5.51
C ASP A 181 -4.81 -10.67 5.74
N ARG A 182 -4.84 -11.61 4.78
CA ARG A 182 -5.61 -12.86 4.92
C ARG A 182 -5.08 -13.74 6.06
N GLU A 183 -3.77 -13.82 6.22
CA GLU A 183 -3.14 -14.59 7.30
C GLU A 183 -3.41 -13.97 8.67
N ILE A 184 -3.35 -12.64 8.78
CA ILE A 184 -3.72 -11.91 10.00
C ILE A 184 -5.15 -12.25 10.41
N ALA A 185 -6.11 -12.14 9.49
CA ALA A 185 -7.51 -12.47 9.78
C ALA A 185 -7.68 -13.94 10.24
N ARG A 186 -6.93 -14.87 9.65
CA ARG A 186 -6.93 -16.29 10.03
C ARG A 186 -6.37 -16.50 11.46
N LEU A 187 -5.31 -15.79 11.83
CA LEU A 187 -4.71 -15.86 13.16
C LEU A 187 -5.61 -15.24 14.23
N GLU A 188 -6.23 -14.09 13.94
CA GLU A 188 -7.19 -13.44 14.83
C GLU A 188 -8.37 -14.35 15.18
N LYS A 189 -8.89 -15.07 14.18
CA LYS A 189 -9.92 -16.09 14.39
C LYS A 189 -9.46 -17.19 15.34
N GLN A 190 -8.27 -17.74 15.12
CA GLN A 190 -7.71 -18.78 16.00
C GLN A 190 -7.48 -18.30 17.43
N VAL A 191 -6.99 -17.07 17.61
CA VAL A 191 -6.82 -16.49 18.95
C VAL A 191 -8.16 -16.41 19.68
N THR A 192 -9.21 -15.99 18.99
CA THR A 192 -10.57 -15.90 19.54
C THR A 192 -11.10 -17.28 19.95
N GLU A 193 -10.96 -18.29 19.08
CA GLU A 193 -11.34 -19.69 19.39
C GLU A 193 -10.57 -20.26 20.60
N ARG A 194 -9.26 -19.99 20.69
CA ARG A 194 -8.42 -20.46 21.81
C ARG A 194 -8.77 -19.76 23.12
N LYS A 195 -9.10 -18.46 23.09
CA LYS A 195 -9.60 -17.73 24.27
C LYS A 195 -10.89 -18.34 24.79
N ALA A 196 -11.87 -18.60 23.91
CA ALA A 196 -13.13 -19.25 24.28
C ALA A 196 -12.91 -20.65 24.86
N LYS A 197 -11.98 -21.44 24.29
CA LYS A 197 -11.64 -22.76 24.83
C LYS A 197 -10.99 -22.66 26.22
N LYS A 198 -10.11 -21.69 26.44
CA LYS A 198 -9.46 -21.44 27.74
C LYS A 198 -10.49 -21.09 28.81
N GLU A 199 -11.44 -20.23 28.49
CA GLU A 199 -12.53 -19.81 29.39
C GLU A 199 -13.37 -21.01 29.83
N ARG A 200 -13.88 -21.81 28.88
CA ARG A 200 -14.64 -23.05 29.18
C ARG A 200 -13.86 -24.06 30.04
N LEU A 201 -12.56 -24.18 29.82
CA LEU A 201 -11.71 -25.04 30.65
C LEU A 201 -11.55 -24.48 32.07
N GLY A 202 -11.47 -23.15 32.21
CA GLY A 202 -11.45 -22.48 33.51
C GLY A 202 -12.71 -22.76 34.32
N GLU A 203 -13.90 -22.57 33.73
CA GLU A 203 -15.19 -22.86 34.35
C GLU A 203 -15.29 -24.32 34.82
N ARG A 204 -14.84 -25.27 33.99
CA ARG A 204 -14.86 -26.70 34.32
C ARG A 204 -13.90 -27.05 35.47
N LEU A 205 -12.75 -26.39 35.55
CA LEU A 205 -11.81 -26.58 36.66
C LEU A 205 -12.39 -26.04 37.97
N GLU A 206 -13.06 -24.90 37.93
CA GLU A 206 -13.73 -24.31 39.09
C GLU A 206 -14.86 -25.23 39.62
N ASP A 207 -15.70 -25.75 38.73
CA ASP A 207 -16.74 -26.73 39.09
C ASP A 207 -16.14 -28.02 39.69
N LEU A 208 -15.08 -28.57 39.10
CA LEU A 208 -14.39 -29.74 39.63
C LEU A 208 -13.79 -29.48 41.01
N ALA A 209 -13.17 -28.31 41.22
CA ALA A 209 -12.63 -27.92 42.52
C ALA A 209 -13.73 -27.77 43.58
N GLY A 210 -14.88 -27.18 43.21
CA GLY A 210 -16.05 -27.09 44.08
C GLY A 210 -16.61 -28.46 44.49
N ARG A 211 -16.75 -29.38 43.53
CA ARG A 211 -17.17 -30.77 43.79
C ARG A 211 -16.16 -31.52 44.67
N ALA A 212 -14.87 -31.41 44.38
CA ALA A 212 -13.82 -32.05 45.18
C ALA A 212 -13.82 -31.55 46.64
N THR A 213 -14.00 -30.23 46.83
CA THR A 213 -14.12 -29.62 48.17
C THR A 213 -15.34 -30.14 48.91
N THR A 214 -16.49 -30.21 48.25
CA THR A 214 -17.73 -30.74 48.82
C THR A 214 -17.59 -32.21 49.21
N SER A 215 -17.03 -33.04 48.32
CA SER A 215 -16.78 -34.47 48.58
C SER A 215 -15.80 -34.69 49.73
N LYS A 216 -14.74 -33.87 49.83
CA LYS A 216 -13.81 -33.91 50.96
C LYS A 216 -14.54 -33.62 52.27
N GLN A 217 -15.38 -32.59 52.31
CA GLN A 217 -16.13 -32.24 53.52
C GLN A 217 -17.11 -33.36 53.91
N ALA A 218 -17.81 -33.94 52.94
CA ALA A 218 -18.73 -35.05 53.18
C ALA A 218 -18.01 -36.29 53.75
N LEU A 219 -16.81 -36.61 53.23
CA LEU A 219 -15.99 -37.72 53.74
C LEU A 219 -15.59 -37.49 55.20
N VAL A 220 -15.08 -36.29 55.53
CA VAL A 220 -14.70 -35.95 56.91
C VAL A 220 -15.89 -36.10 57.86
N SER A 221 -17.06 -35.56 57.50
CA SER A 221 -18.27 -35.68 58.32
C SER A 221 -18.75 -37.14 58.45
N ALA A 222 -18.62 -37.95 57.40
CA ALA A 222 -18.95 -39.38 57.46
C ALA A 222 -17.99 -40.16 58.38
N GLU A 223 -16.69 -39.88 58.31
CA GLU A 223 -15.69 -40.49 59.19
C GLU A 223 -15.93 -40.15 60.67
N GLU A 224 -16.28 -38.90 60.98
CA GLU A 224 -16.65 -38.47 62.33
C GLU A 224 -17.91 -39.18 62.83
N THR A 225 -18.93 -39.27 61.98
CA THR A 225 -20.18 -39.98 62.30
C THR A 225 -19.94 -41.48 62.53
N MET A 226 -19.09 -42.10 61.72
CA MET A 226 -18.70 -43.50 61.87
C MET A 226 -17.98 -43.73 63.20
N LYS A 227 -17.00 -42.88 63.56
CA LYS A 227 -16.28 -42.97 64.84
C LYS A 227 -17.24 -42.88 66.03
N LEU A 228 -18.17 -41.91 66.02
CA LEU A 228 -19.18 -41.78 67.06
C LEU A 228 -20.09 -43.01 67.15
N SER A 229 -20.49 -43.55 65.99
CA SER A 229 -21.36 -44.73 65.91
C SER A 229 -20.66 -45.98 66.43
N ALA A 230 -19.36 -46.13 66.17
CA ALA A 230 -18.55 -47.24 66.69
C ALA A 230 -18.50 -47.22 68.23
N ILE A 231 -18.27 -46.06 68.84
CA ILE A 231 -18.28 -45.90 70.31
C ILE A 231 -19.66 -46.24 70.90
N LYS A 232 -20.73 -45.71 70.28
CA LYS A 232 -22.11 -46.01 70.73
C LYS A 232 -22.45 -47.50 70.61
N LYS A 233 -22.00 -48.14 69.52
CA LYS A 233 -22.17 -49.57 69.32
C LYS A 233 -21.46 -50.37 70.42
N GLU A 234 -20.19 -50.08 70.70
CA GLU A 234 -19.42 -50.76 71.76
C GLU A 234 -20.10 -50.62 73.13
N GLN A 235 -20.59 -49.42 73.47
CA GLN A 235 -21.31 -49.19 74.72
C GLN A 235 -22.65 -49.94 74.76
N ALA A 236 -23.38 -49.99 73.64
CA ALA A 236 -24.64 -50.75 73.54
C ALA A 236 -24.39 -52.26 73.67
N GLU A 237 -23.38 -52.80 73.00
CA GLU A 237 -22.97 -54.21 73.09
C GLU A 237 -22.60 -54.59 74.52
N LYS A 238 -21.81 -53.75 75.22
CA LYS A 238 -21.50 -53.95 76.64
C LYS A 238 -22.75 -53.97 77.50
N THR A 239 -23.67 -53.02 77.29
CA THR A 239 -24.92 -52.91 78.06
C THR A 239 -25.80 -54.14 77.84
N VAL A 240 -25.93 -54.62 76.60
CA VAL A 240 -26.66 -55.86 76.28
C VAL A 240 -26.04 -57.05 77.00
N GLY A 241 -24.71 -57.22 76.95
CA GLY A 241 -24.02 -58.31 77.65
C GLY A 241 -24.14 -58.26 79.18
N ASP A 242 -24.22 -57.06 79.78
CA ASP A 242 -24.46 -56.89 81.22
C ASP A 242 -25.89 -57.31 81.61
N ILE A 243 -26.88 -56.96 80.79
CA ILE A 243 -28.28 -57.34 80.96
C ILE A 243 -28.43 -58.85 80.82
N GLU A 244 -27.83 -59.46 79.78
CA GLU A 244 -27.87 -60.90 79.55
C GLU A 244 -27.28 -61.69 80.73
N ARG A 245 -26.10 -61.27 81.23
CA ARG A 245 -25.49 -61.89 82.43
C ARG A 245 -26.36 -61.75 83.68
N SER A 246 -26.98 -60.59 83.87
CA SER A 246 -27.89 -60.34 85.00
C SER A 246 -29.13 -61.22 84.92
N TRP A 247 -29.69 -61.39 83.72
CA TRP A 247 -30.82 -62.29 83.46
C TRP A 247 -30.49 -63.76 83.73
N GLU A 248 -29.34 -64.24 83.26
CA GLU A 248 -28.88 -65.61 83.57
C GLU A 248 -28.74 -65.84 85.09
N SER A 249 -28.16 -64.87 85.80
CA SER A 249 -28.00 -64.93 87.26
C SER A 249 -29.35 -64.99 87.98
N PHE A 250 -30.33 -64.18 87.53
CA PHE A 250 -31.70 -64.21 88.04
C PHE A 250 -32.36 -65.57 87.83
N LYS A 251 -32.25 -66.15 86.62
CA LYS A 251 -32.78 -67.49 86.33
C LYS A 251 -32.20 -68.55 87.26
N VAL A 252 -30.88 -68.54 87.50
CA VAL A 252 -30.23 -69.48 88.44
C VAL A 252 -30.78 -69.31 89.86
N GLY A 253 -30.95 -68.07 90.33
CA GLY A 253 -31.51 -67.80 91.66
C GLY A 253 -32.96 -68.29 91.81
N CYS A 254 -33.81 -68.09 90.79
CA CYS A 254 -35.18 -68.62 90.79
C CYS A 254 -35.22 -70.16 90.80
N SER A 255 -34.31 -70.81 90.08
CA SER A 255 -34.20 -72.28 90.08
C SER A 255 -33.76 -72.88 91.42
N GLN A 256 -33.20 -72.10 92.34
CA GLN A 256 -32.84 -72.55 93.70
C GLN A 256 -33.99 -72.41 94.71
N LEU A 257 -35.04 -71.65 94.35
CA LEU A 257 -36.23 -71.41 95.17
C LEU A 257 -37.39 -72.38 94.87
N LEU A 258 -37.29 -73.13 93.76
CA LEU A 258 -38.20 -74.19 93.34
C LEU A 258 -37.62 -75.57 93.67
#